data_AF-A0A7J5EXH8-F1
#
_entry.id   AF-A0A7J5EXH8-F1
#
_cell.length_a   1.000
_cell.length_b   1.000
_cell.length_c   1.000
_cell.angle_alpha   90.00
_cell.angle_beta   90.00
_cell.angle_gamma   90.00
#
_symmetry.space_group_name_H-M   'P 1'
#
loop_
_entity.id
_entity.type
_entity.pdbx_description
1 polymer ?
#
loop_
_entity_poly.entity_id
_entity_poly.type
_entity_poly.pdbx_seq_one_letter_code
_entity_poly.pdbx_strand_id
1 'polypeptide(L)' 'VTAAGPARVLGFGGEPVGPRYLWWNFVHSSLERIEAARAAWRAGEMALPPGDTESFTPAPPDHGRPLRHLNAVTV' A
#
# COMPACT_ATOMS: atom_id res chain seq x y z
N VAL A 1 -7.65 22.12 16.04
CA VAL A 1 -7.18 22.69 14.76
C VAL A 1 -7.94 23.97 14.52
N THR A 2 -7.25 25.10 14.38
CA THR A 2 -7.88 26.44 14.19
C THR A 2 -7.28 27.11 12.95
N ALA A 3 -8.07 27.91 12.24
CA ALA A 3 -7.64 28.72 11.11
C ALA A 3 -7.99 30.20 11.34
N ALA A 4 -7.07 31.10 10.99
CA ALA A 4 -7.22 32.55 11.15
C ALA A 4 -7.78 33.25 9.88
N GLY A 5 -8.15 32.48 8.85
CA GLY A 5 -8.66 32.95 7.57
C GLY A 5 -9.27 31.79 6.76
N PRO A 6 -9.69 32.03 5.50
CA PRO A 6 -10.31 31.01 4.67
C PRO A 6 -9.40 29.78 4.48
N ALA A 7 -9.92 28.58 4.78
CA ALA A 7 -9.17 27.34 4.67
C ALA A 7 -10.04 26.19 4.14
N ARG A 8 -9.41 25.26 3.41
CA ARG A 8 -9.98 23.94 3.06
C ARG A 8 -9.19 22.88 3.82
N VAL A 9 -9.85 22.16 4.71
CA VAL A 9 -9.22 21.18 5.61
C VAL A 9 -9.89 19.83 5.44
N LEU A 10 -9.08 18.77 5.50
CA LEU A 10 -9.54 17.38 5.59
C LEU A 10 -8.92 16.75 6.83
N GLY A 11 -9.77 16.22 7.70
CA GLY A 11 -9.36 15.50 8.91
C GLY A 11 -9.71 14.03 8.78
N PHE A 12 -8.77 13.16 9.12
CA PHE A 12 -8.97 11.72 9.21
C PHE A 12 -8.62 11.27 10.63
N GLY A 13 -9.40 10.34 11.16
CA GLY A 13 -9.16 9.71 12.46
C GLY A 13 -9.86 8.35 12.52
N GLY A 14 -9.44 7.50 13.44
CA GLY A 14 -9.99 6.17 13.64
C GLY A 14 -9.12 5.33 14.57
N GLU A 15 -9.68 4.21 15.03
CA GLU A 15 -8.97 3.22 15.85
C GLU A 15 -7.80 2.61 15.06
N PRO A 16 -6.63 2.37 15.67
CA PRO A 16 -5.53 1.69 15.01
C PRO A 16 -5.94 0.31 14.50
N VAL A 17 -5.73 0.06 13.21
CA VAL A 17 -6.05 -1.23 12.59
C VAL A 17 -4.99 -2.32 12.89
N GLY A 18 -3.93 -1.98 13.63
CA GLY A 18 -2.78 -2.85 13.91
C GLY A 18 -1.69 -2.81 12.83
N PRO A 19 -0.67 -3.69 12.91
CA PRO A 19 0.46 -3.70 11.99
C PRO A 19 0.06 -4.05 10.56
N ARG A 20 0.68 -3.42 9.57
CA ARG A 20 0.45 -3.71 8.14
C ARG A 20 1.76 -3.74 7.38
N TYR A 21 1.85 -4.64 6.41
CA TYR A 21 2.91 -4.69 5.42
C TYR A 21 2.42 -4.00 4.16
N LEU A 22 3.22 -3.04 3.67
CA LEU A 22 2.95 -2.33 2.42
C LEU A 22 4.09 -2.57 1.44
N TRP A 23 3.72 -3.00 0.24
CA TRP A 23 4.60 -3.11 -0.91
C TRP A 23 3.88 -2.60 -2.15
N TRP A 24 4.40 -1.53 -2.75
CA TRP A 24 3.77 -0.85 -3.89
C TRP A 24 2.27 -0.60 -3.63
N ASN A 25 1.38 -1.18 -4.44
CA ASN A 25 -0.07 -1.04 -4.33
C ASN A 25 -0.73 -2.11 -3.44
N PHE A 26 0.04 -2.97 -2.78
CA PHE A 26 -0.46 -4.05 -1.93
C PHE A 26 -0.28 -3.74 -0.46
N VAL A 27 -1.34 -3.94 0.33
CA VAL A 27 -1.36 -3.81 1.79
C VAL A 27 -2.03 -5.02 2.42
N HIS A 28 -1.41 -5.60 3.45
CA HIS A 28 -1.95 -6.75 4.16
C HIS A 28 -1.36 -6.86 5.57
N SER A 29 -2.00 -7.61 6.48
CA SER A 29 -1.50 -7.85 7.85
C SER A 29 -0.45 -8.97 7.93
N SER A 30 -0.41 -9.87 6.95
CA SER A 30 0.58 -10.96 6.81
C SER A 30 1.63 -10.62 5.75
N LEU A 31 2.90 -10.78 6.14
CA LEU A 31 4.07 -10.60 5.26
C LEU A 31 4.09 -11.64 4.13
N GLU A 32 3.82 -12.91 4.45
CA GLU A 32 3.80 -14.02 3.48
C GLU A 32 2.84 -13.73 2.32
N ARG A 33 1.67 -13.17 2.61
CA ARG A 33 0.69 -12.77 1.58
C ARG A 33 1.20 -11.64 0.70
N ILE A 34 1.97 -10.70 1.25
CA ILE A 34 2.61 -9.64 0.45
C ILE A 34 3.71 -10.21 -0.43
N GLU A 35 4.50 -11.15 0.06
CA GLU A 35 5.56 -11.79 -0.74
C GLU A 35 4.98 -12.61 -1.89
N ALA A 36 3.92 -13.38 -1.63
CA ALA A 36 3.18 -14.10 -2.67
C ALA A 36 2.60 -13.15 -3.72
N ALA A 37 1.97 -12.04 -3.29
CA ALA A 37 1.44 -11.03 -4.20
C ALA A 37 2.55 -10.34 -5.03
N ARG A 38 3.70 -10.08 -4.41
CA ARG A 38 4.88 -9.51 -5.08
C ARG A 38 5.43 -10.43 -6.17
N ALA A 39 5.51 -11.73 -5.90
CA ALA A 39 5.94 -12.71 -6.89
C ALA A 39 4.92 -12.81 -8.05
N ALA A 40 3.64 -13.00 -7.73
CA ALA A 40 2.58 -13.13 -8.72
C ALA A 40 2.44 -11.87 -9.61
N TRP A 41 2.55 -10.67 -9.01
CA TRP A 41 2.53 -9.43 -9.78
C TRP A 41 3.71 -9.35 -10.74
N ARG A 42 4.93 -9.65 -10.29
CA ARG A 42 6.13 -9.65 -11.14
C ARG A 42 6.06 -10.66 -12.27
N ALA A 43 5.41 -11.80 -12.05
CA ALA A 43 5.20 -12.82 -13.07
C ALA A 43 4.04 -12.48 -14.04
N GLY A 44 3.23 -11.46 -13.73
CA GLY A 44 2.05 -11.12 -14.53
C GLY A 44 0.90 -12.13 -14.39
N GLU A 45 0.88 -12.90 -13.31
CA GLU A 45 -0.10 -13.98 -13.06
C GLU A 45 -1.37 -13.49 -12.36
N MET A 46 -1.35 -12.24 -11.86
CA MET A 46 -2.52 -11.64 -11.24
C MET A 46 -3.51 -11.17 -12.30
N ALA A 47 -4.77 -11.58 -12.15
CA ALA A 47 -5.87 -11.04 -12.94
C ALA A 47 -6.00 -9.53 -12.68
N LEU A 48 -5.98 -8.74 -13.74
CA LEU A 48 -6.24 -7.32 -13.67
C LEU A 48 -7.73 -7.05 -13.40
N PRO A 49 -8.07 -5.86 -12.86
CA PRO A 49 -9.46 -5.47 -12.67
C PRO A 49 -10.29 -5.64 -13.96
N PRO A 50 -11.57 -6.00 -13.85
CA PRO A 50 -12.45 -6.08 -15.02
C PRO A 50 -12.42 -4.79 -15.84
N GLY A 51 -12.11 -4.90 -17.13
CA GLY A 51 -11.99 -3.75 -18.04
C GLY A 51 -10.59 -3.14 -18.17
N ASP A 52 -9.61 -3.55 -17.35
CA ASP A 52 -8.23 -3.10 -17.41
C ASP A 52 -7.32 -4.23 -17.93
N THR A 53 -7.47 -4.61 -19.20
CA THR A 53 -6.71 -5.73 -19.82
C THR A 53 -5.65 -5.27 -20.82
N GLU A 54 -5.59 -3.96 -21.08
CA GLU A 54 -4.79 -3.40 -22.18
C GLU A 54 -3.36 -3.04 -21.75
N SER A 55 -3.09 -2.86 -20.46
CA SER A 55 -1.78 -2.46 -19.99
C SER A 55 -1.41 -3.06 -18.64
N PHE A 56 -0.16 -3.50 -18.50
CA PHE A 56 0.41 -3.98 -17.24
C PHE A 56 1.43 -2.96 -16.72
N THR A 57 1.28 -2.51 -15.47
CA THR A 57 2.23 -1.60 -14.83
C THR A 57 3.25 -2.40 -14.01
N PRO A 58 4.53 -2.49 -14.44
CA PRO A 58 5.53 -3.22 -13.69
C PRO A 58 5.80 -2.54 -12.36
N ALA A 59 5.95 -3.34 -11.30
CA ALA A 59 6.44 -2.83 -10.03
C ALA A 59 7.88 -2.30 -10.20
N PRO A 60 8.27 -1.24 -9.47
CA PRO A 60 9.63 -0.73 -9.54
C PRO A 60 10.65 -1.78 -9.04
N PRO A 61 11.93 -1.66 -9.44
CA PRO A 61 13.00 -2.46 -8.87
C PRO A 61 13.13 -2.21 -7.36
N ASP A 62 13.61 -3.21 -6.62
CA ASP A 62 13.64 -3.20 -5.15
C ASP A 62 14.59 -2.15 -4.55
N HIS A 63 15.42 -1.53 -5.38
CA HIS A 63 16.37 -0.49 -5.02
C HIS A 63 15.71 0.86 -4.67
N GLY A 64 14.38 0.97 -4.73
CA GLY A 64 13.65 2.23 -4.49
C GLY A 64 12.59 2.25 -3.38
N ARG A 65 12.04 1.10 -2.96
CA ARG A 65 11.04 1.03 -1.86
C ARG A 65 11.07 -0.36 -1.16
N PRO A 66 11.70 -0.50 0.01
CA PRO A 66 11.64 -1.75 0.77
C PRO A 66 10.21 -2.02 1.26
N LEU A 67 9.92 -3.30 1.57
CA LEU A 67 8.73 -3.69 2.34
C LEU A 67 8.64 -2.81 3.59
N ARG A 68 7.60 -1.98 3.68
CA ARG A 68 7.40 -1.13 4.84
C ARG A 68 6.51 -1.85 5.84
N HIS A 69 7.03 -2.07 7.04
CA HIS A 69 6.22 -2.42 8.19
C HIS A 69 5.60 -1.13 8.73
N LEU A 70 4.34 -0.89 8.39
CA LEU A 70 3.55 0.23 8.89
C LEU A 70 3.11 -0.09 10.32
N ASN A 71 3.45 0.81 11.24
CA ASN A 71 3.21 0.79 12.70
C ASN A 71 4.24 0.05 13.58
N ALA A 72 5.53 0.03 13.21
CA ALA A 72 6.62 -0.32 14.14
C ALA A 72 6.94 0.80 15.16
N VAL A 73 5.95 1.55 15.63
CA VAL A 73 6.13 2.40 16.82
C VAL A 73 5.81 1.49 18.00
N THR A 74 6.85 0.96 18.62
CA THR A 74 6.77 0.38 19.96
C THR A 74 6.13 1.42 20.88
N VAL A 75 4.99 1.10 21.48
CA VAL A 75 4.50 1.80 22.67
C VAL A 75 5.40 1.44 23.83
#